data_AF-A0AAN5TC38-F1
#
_entry.id   AF-A0AAN5TC38-F1
#
_cell.length_a   1.000
_cell.length_b   1.000
_cell.length_c   1.000
_cell.angle_alpha   90.00
_cell.angle_beta   90.00
_cell.angle_gamma   90.00
#
_symmetry.space_group_name_H-M   'P 1'
#
loop_
_entity.id
_entity.type
_entity.pdbx_description
1 polymer ?
#
loop_
_entity_poly.entity_id
_entity_poly.type
_entity_poly.pdbx_seq_one_letter_code
_entity_poly.pdbx_strand_id
1 'polypeptide(L)'
;TAGKVSRKTLDTTLLNIPLFVIGADKASIQWLEQHQEELKFMQATGFITNVNDFETIVALQEKFKLPLLPVNVDPLLAYLHEQHYPLIIAEGAVWQ
;
A
#
# COMPACT_ATOMS: atom_id res chain seq x y z
N THR A 1 -9.14 11.99 -2.32
CA THR A 1 -9.17 12.36 -3.76
C THR A 1 -7.91 11.82 -4.39
N ALA A 2 -7.92 11.19 -5.57
CA ALA A 2 -6.68 10.68 -6.17
C ALA A 2 -5.75 11.84 -6.58
N GLY A 3 -4.46 11.76 -6.23
CA GLY A 3 -3.46 12.80 -6.52
C GLY A 3 -2.06 12.21 -6.68
N LYS A 4 -1.21 12.85 -7.50
CA LYS A 4 0.16 12.43 -7.80
C LYS A 4 1.06 12.59 -6.56
N VAL A 5 1.63 11.49 -6.07
CA VAL A 5 2.66 11.45 -5.03
C VAL A 5 4.00 11.89 -5.65
N SER A 6 4.74 12.75 -4.95
CA SER A 6 6.05 13.21 -5.41
C SER A 6 7.16 12.49 -4.65
N ARG A 7 8.12 11.90 -5.39
CA ARG A 7 9.20 11.08 -4.84
C ARG A 7 9.96 11.80 -3.71
N LYS A 8 9.95 11.22 -2.50
CA LYS A 8 10.77 11.64 -1.34
C LYS A 8 11.66 10.50 -0.86
N THR A 9 12.86 10.85 -0.41
CA THR A 9 13.83 9.95 0.23
C THR A 9 13.56 9.86 1.73
N LEU A 10 13.35 8.65 2.24
CA LEU A 10 13.15 8.36 3.66
C LEU A 10 14.44 7.84 4.30
N ASP A 11 14.69 8.17 5.57
CA ASP A 11 15.77 7.58 6.36
C ASP A 11 15.52 6.08 6.58
N THR A 12 16.35 5.24 5.96
CA THR A 12 16.09 3.82 5.67
C THR A 12 16.45 2.83 6.78
N THR A 13 16.87 3.28 7.96
CA THR A 13 17.43 2.38 8.99
C THR A 13 16.34 1.56 9.73
N LEU A 14 15.06 1.83 9.52
CA LEU A 14 13.93 1.17 10.21
C LEU A 14 12.95 0.41 9.29
N LEU A 15 13.04 0.56 7.96
CA LEU A 15 12.09 -0.01 6.98
C LEU A 15 12.83 -0.75 5.85
N ASN A 16 13.44 -1.90 6.15
CA ASN A 16 14.00 -2.81 5.14
C ASN A 16 12.94 -3.72 4.47
N ILE A 17 11.69 -3.63 4.91
CA ILE A 17 10.60 -4.46 4.40
C ILE A 17 9.83 -3.60 3.38
N PRO A 18 9.72 -4.03 2.12
CA PRO A 18 8.87 -3.34 1.15
C PRO A 18 7.42 -3.43 1.63
N LEU A 19 6.72 -2.31 1.57
CA LEU A 19 5.35 -2.20 2.05
C LEU A 19 4.54 -1.34 1.10
N PHE A 20 3.25 -1.61 0.96
CA PHE A 20 2.38 -0.87 0.07
C PHE A 20 1.07 -0.52 0.76
N VAL A 21 0.45 0.59 0.40
CA VAL A 21 -0.82 1.06 0.97
C VAL A 21 -1.86 1.13 -0.13
N ILE A 22 -3.00 0.49 0.10
CA ILE A 22 -4.15 0.49 -0.82
C ILE A 22 -5.45 0.77 -0.06
N GLY A 23 -6.42 1.35 -0.75
CA GLY A 23 -7.80 1.44 -0.27
C GLY A 23 -8.64 0.22 -0.68
N ALA A 24 -9.83 0.09 -0.09
CA ALA A 24 -10.86 -0.86 -0.53
C ALA A 24 -11.70 -0.34 -1.72
N ASP A 25 -11.16 0.58 -2.52
CA ASP A 25 -11.82 1.16 -3.70
C ASP A 25 -11.36 0.48 -5.00
N LYS A 26 -12.14 0.66 -6.07
CA LYS A 26 -11.85 0.04 -7.37
C LYS A 26 -10.50 0.46 -7.97
N ALA A 27 -10.06 1.71 -7.76
CA ALA A 27 -8.79 2.18 -8.34
C ALA A 27 -7.60 1.50 -7.65
N SER A 28 -7.66 1.37 -6.32
CA SER A 28 -6.69 0.61 -5.53
C SER A 28 -6.63 -0.86 -5.93
N ILE A 29 -7.79 -1.50 -6.20
CA ILE A 29 -7.85 -2.89 -6.66
C ILE A 29 -7.23 -3.03 -8.07
N GLN A 30 -7.56 -2.13 -9.00
CA GLN A 30 -6.97 -2.16 -10.35
C GLN A 30 -5.46 -1.95 -10.31
N TRP A 31 -4.99 -1.05 -9.46
CA TRP A 31 -3.57 -0.82 -9.25
C TRP A 31 -2.88 -2.07 -8.68
N LEU A 32 -3.52 -2.74 -7.71
CA LEU A 32 -3.01 -3.98 -7.14
C LEU A 32 -2.95 -5.09 -8.19
N GLU A 33 -3.95 -5.21 -9.06
CA GLU A 33 -3.95 -6.18 -10.17
C GLU A 33 -2.77 -5.97 -11.13
N GLN A 34 -2.38 -4.72 -11.37
CA GLN A 34 -1.25 -4.38 -12.24
C GLN A 34 0.11 -4.60 -11.56
N HIS A 35 0.21 -4.36 -10.25
CA HIS A 35 1.48 -4.41 -9.51
C HIS A 35 1.66 -5.69 -8.68
N GLN A 36 0.69 -6.60 -8.64
CA GLN A 36 0.73 -7.80 -7.78
C GLN A 36 1.99 -8.64 -7.97
N GLU A 37 2.47 -8.81 -9.21
CA GLU A 37 3.61 -9.66 -9.51
C GLU A 37 4.90 -9.03 -8.97
N GLU A 38 5.03 -7.71 -9.12
CA GLU A 38 6.14 -6.93 -8.58
C GLU A 38 6.11 -6.92 -7.05
N LEU A 39 4.95 -6.66 -6.45
CA LEU A 39 4.77 -6.68 -4.99
C LEU A 39 5.09 -8.06 -4.41
N LYS A 40 4.70 -9.14 -5.09
CA LYS A 40 5.01 -10.50 -4.68
C LYS A 40 6.50 -10.82 -4.82
N PHE A 41 7.14 -10.35 -5.90
CA PHE A 41 8.58 -10.51 -6.10
C PHE A 41 9.38 -9.77 -5.02
N MET A 42 8.96 -8.57 -4.66
CA MET A 42 9.54 -7.79 -3.57
C MET A 42 9.22 -8.36 -2.19
N GLN A 43 8.29 -9.33 -2.06
CA GLN A 43 7.74 -9.79 -0.78
C GLN A 43 7.14 -8.64 0.03
N ALA A 44 6.46 -7.72 -0.65
CA ALA A 44 5.93 -6.52 -0.05
C ALA A 44 4.73 -6.84 0.85
N THR A 45 4.66 -6.18 2.01
CA THR A 45 3.51 -6.25 2.92
C THR A 45 2.49 -5.18 2.59
N GLY A 46 1.24 -5.56 2.38
CA GLY A 46 0.19 -4.61 2.03
C GLY A 46 -0.60 -4.13 3.23
N PHE A 47 -0.80 -2.83 3.33
CA PHE A 47 -1.70 -2.20 4.28
C PHE A 47 -2.97 -1.77 3.56
N ILE A 48 -4.11 -2.19 4.10
CA ILE A 48 -5.42 -1.79 3.64
C ILE A 48 -5.94 -0.70 4.57
N THR A 49 -6.32 0.43 3.98
CA THR A 49 -7.01 1.52 4.66
C THR A 49 -8.41 1.74 4.10
N ASN A 50 -9.23 2.54 4.80
CA ASN A 50 -10.57 2.91 4.37
C ASN A 50 -11.43 1.70 3.99
N VAL A 51 -11.33 0.64 4.79
CA VAL A 51 -12.11 -0.58 4.62
C VAL A 51 -13.20 -0.62 5.68
N ASN A 52 -14.45 -0.69 5.21
CA ASN A 52 -15.63 -0.70 6.07
C ASN A 52 -15.93 -2.11 6.60
N ASP A 53 -15.54 -3.15 5.86
CA ASP A 53 -15.96 -4.53 6.10
C ASP A 53 -14.79 -5.51 6.05
N PHE A 54 -14.72 -6.39 7.04
CA PHE A 54 -13.72 -7.45 7.11
C PHE A 54 -13.81 -8.44 5.93
N GLU A 55 -15.01 -8.67 5.40
CA GLU A 55 -15.22 -9.52 4.22
C GLU A 55 -14.46 -9.02 3.00
N THR A 56 -14.34 -7.69 2.83
CA THR A 56 -13.57 -7.12 1.72
C THR A 56 -12.08 -7.42 1.87
N ILE A 57 -11.56 -7.38 3.10
CA ILE A 57 -10.16 -7.72 3.40
C ILE A 57 -9.90 -9.18 3.03
N VAL A 58 -10.76 -10.09 3.50
CA VAL A 58 -10.62 -11.52 3.24
C VAL A 58 -10.72 -11.80 1.74
N ALA A 59 -11.69 -11.21 1.04
CA ALA A 59 -11.83 -11.37 -0.41
C ALA A 59 -10.58 -10.90 -1.17
N LEU A 60 -9.96 -9.79 -0.76
CA LEU A 60 -8.71 -9.31 -1.37
C LEU A 60 -7.53 -10.24 -1.03
N GLN A 61 -7.43 -10.71 0.21
CA GLN A 61 -6.39 -11.68 0.61
C GLN A 61 -6.50 -12.97 -0.20
N GLU A 62 -7.70 -13.52 -0.35
CA GLU A 62 -7.94 -14.74 -1.12
C GLU A 62 -7.68 -14.54 -2.62
N LYS A 63 -8.10 -13.38 -3.16
CA LYS A 63 -7.93 -13.06 -4.58
C LYS A 63 -6.47 -12.88 -4.96
N PHE A 64 -5.71 -12.11 -4.17
CA PHE A 64 -4.34 -11.70 -4.53
C PHE A 64 -3.26 -12.57 -3.89
N LYS A 65 -3.58 -13.38 -2.87
CA LYS A 65 -2.62 -14.21 -2.11
C LYS A 65 -1.41 -13.40 -1.63
N LEU A 66 -1.66 -12.14 -1.24
CA LEU A 66 -0.68 -11.22 -0.69
C LEU A 66 -0.97 -10.99 0.80
N PRO A 67 0.06 -10.77 1.63
CA PRO A 67 -0.13 -10.42 3.03
C PRO A 67 -0.73 -9.01 3.12
N LEU A 68 -2.04 -8.94 3.28
CA LEU A 68 -2.79 -7.69 3.41
C LEU A 68 -3.24 -7.52 4.86
N LEU A 69 -2.84 -6.44 5.52
CA LEU A 69 -3.20 -6.16 6.91
C LEU A 69 -4.10 -4.92 6.97
N PRO A 70 -5.22 -4.95 7.70
CA PRO A 70 -5.96 -3.73 8.01
C PRO A 70 -5.13 -2.90 8.99
N VAL A 71 -4.70 -1.73 8.56
CA VAL A 71 -3.91 -0.82 9.39
C VAL A 71 -4.43 0.59 9.20
N ASN A 72 -4.49 1.36 10.29
CA ASN A 72 -4.70 2.79 10.15
C ASN A 72 -3.42 3.41 9.59
N VAL A 73 -3.47 3.83 8.33
CA VAL A 73 -2.34 4.44 7.62
C VAL A 73 -2.31 5.95 7.74
N ASP A 74 -3.27 6.60 8.40
CA ASP A 74 -3.27 8.05 8.61
C ASP A 74 -1.95 8.58 9.23
N PRO A 75 -1.40 7.98 10.31
CA PRO A 75 -0.13 8.45 10.86
C PRO A 75 1.06 8.17 9.92
N LEU A 76 1.00 7.11 9.13
CA LEU A 76 2.03 6.79 8.13
C LEU A 76 2.01 7.80 6.99
N LEU A 77 0.83 8.08 6.44
CA LEU A 77 0.59 9.09 5.40
C LEU A 77 1.01 10.49 5.88
N ALA A 78 0.66 10.84 7.11
CA ALA A 78 1.07 12.08 7.74
C ALA A 78 2.61 12.19 7.86
N TYR A 79 3.29 11.10 8.25
CA TYR A 79 4.74 11.04 8.33
C TYR A 79 5.41 11.20 6.96
N LEU A 80 4.83 10.59 5.93
CA LEU A 80 5.30 10.69 4.54
C LEU A 80 4.97 12.04 3.89
N HIS A 81 4.11 12.85 4.53
CA HIS A 81 3.46 14.01 3.95
C HIS A 81 2.71 13.68 2.64
N GLU A 82 2.20 12.46 2.52
CA GLU A 82 1.42 12.01 1.38
C GLU A 82 -0.02 11.75 1.82
N GLN A 83 -0.98 12.10 0.98
CA GLN A 83 -2.42 11.95 1.30
C GLN A 83 -3.13 11.00 0.33
N HIS A 84 -2.40 10.42 -0.62
CA HIS A 84 -2.96 9.71 -1.75
C HIS A 84 -2.45 8.28 -1.80
N TYR A 85 -3.36 7.33 -1.68
CA TYR A 85 -3.15 5.93 -2.06
C TYR A 85 -3.66 5.73 -3.51
N PRO A 86 -3.23 4.66 -4.21
CA PRO A 86 -2.26 3.65 -3.78
C PRO A 86 -0.80 4.12 -3.85
N LEU A 87 0.07 3.53 -3.01
CA LEU A 87 1.52 3.80 -2.99
C LEU A 87 2.33 2.59 -2.51
N ILE A 88 3.58 2.50 -2.94
CA ILE A 88 4.62 1.54 -2.50
C ILE A 88 5.70 2.32 -1.76
N ILE A 89 6.16 1.76 -0.66
CA ILE A 89 7.30 2.20 0.15
C ILE A 89 8.30 1.04 0.15
N ALA A 90 9.35 1.16 -0.63
CA ALA A 90 10.42 0.15 -0.68
C ALA A 90 11.76 0.83 -0.95
N GLU A 91 12.85 0.23 -0.47
CA GLU A 91 14.21 0.75 -0.67
C GLU A 91 14.40 2.25 -0.33
N GLY A 92 13.63 2.76 0.64
CA GLY A 92 13.69 4.17 1.05
C GLY A 92 13.02 5.18 0.11
N ALA A 93 12.27 4.72 -0.88
CA ALA A 93 11.50 5.56 -1.78
C ALA A 93 10.01 5.23 -1.70
N VAL A 94 9.20 6.25 -2.00
CA VAL A 94 7.74 6.13 -2.14
C VAL A 94 7.37 6.38 -3.60
N TRP A 95 6.60 5.46 -4.21
CA TRP A 95 6.11 5.59 -5.58
C TRP A 95 4.69 5.02 -5.74
N GLN A 96 4.06 5.28 -6.89
CA GLN A 96 2.75 4.79 -7.30
C GLN A 96 2.89 4.13 -8.66
#